data_AF-A0A7C1VDR0-F1
#
_entry.id   AF-A0A7C1VDR0-F1
#
_cell.length_a   1.000
_cell.length_b   1.000
_cell.length_c   1.000
_cell.angle_alpha   90.00
_cell.angle_beta   90.00
_cell.angle_gamma   90.00
#
_symmetry.space_group_name_H-M   'P 1'
#
loop_
_entity.id
_entity.type
_entity.pdbx_description
1 polymer ?
#
loop_
_entity_poly.entity_id
_entity_poly.type
_entity_poly.pdbx_seq_one_letter_code
_entity_poly.pdbx_strand_id
1 'polypeptide(L)'
;MLANQNGVYANIDDSSIARWGKSDMDEVIEVHQRAAMKNLKALMVKLYHRNPQGRHDAKLRTIEESVNLTFSRSNNYYPQWEPIKATDIVRIALDESYQGSDRVLPLIVGLRKMIMASYEDHTEFFYLTSIDGQKLYNSARNIEIAAWMLAENRNVHGQLLLLSDSVQGEHRNLSYQRLIGQLIATQDNLALIMANKSGRLLKNFVVTAASMVFLPI
;
A
#
# COMPACT_ATOMS: atom_id res chain seq x y z
N MET A 1 62.53 -18.08 -29.44
CA MET A 1 61.09 -18.37 -29.56
C MET A 1 60.65 -19.09 -28.32
N LEU A 2 59.72 -18.52 -27.56
CA LEU A 2 58.51 -19.16 -27.02
C LEU A 2 57.82 -18.12 -26.13
N ALA A 3 56.68 -17.64 -26.62
CA ALA A 3 55.84 -16.65 -25.98
C ALA A 3 55.19 -17.26 -24.72
N ASN A 4 55.29 -16.53 -23.62
CA ASN A 4 54.57 -16.84 -22.39
C ASN A 4 53.12 -16.34 -22.56
N GLN A 5 52.21 -17.24 -22.92
CA GLN A 5 50.77 -17.02 -22.79
C GLN A 5 50.38 -17.34 -21.36
N ASN A 6 50.32 -16.32 -20.50
CA ASN A 6 49.59 -16.42 -19.23
C ASN A 6 48.41 -15.47 -19.27
N GLY A 7 47.23 -16.07 -19.10
CA GLY A 7 45.93 -15.52 -19.40
C GLY A 7 45.61 -14.26 -18.60
N VAL A 8 44.89 -13.38 -19.28
CA VAL A 8 44.09 -12.33 -18.67
C VAL A 8 42.92 -13.02 -17.96
N TYR A 9 43.14 -13.46 -16.72
CA TYR A 9 42.02 -13.73 -15.82
C TYR A 9 41.47 -12.38 -15.40
N ALA A 10 40.43 -11.94 -16.12
CA ALA A 10 39.62 -10.82 -15.72
C ALA A 10 39.10 -11.12 -14.31
N ASN A 11 39.55 -10.32 -13.34
CA ASN A 11 39.01 -10.31 -12.00
C ASN A 11 37.56 -9.81 -12.16
N ILE A 12 36.59 -10.73 -12.23
CA ILE A 12 35.18 -10.38 -12.19
C ILE A 12 34.96 -9.83 -10.78
N ASP A 13 35.07 -8.52 -10.69
CA ASP A 13 35.16 -7.77 -9.45
C ASP A 13 33.88 -8.01 -8.64
N ASP A 14 33.99 -8.51 -7.40
CA ASP A 14 32.87 -8.67 -6.47
C ASP A 14 32.04 -7.39 -6.36
N SER A 15 32.68 -6.23 -6.59
CA SER A 15 32.01 -4.92 -6.65
C SER A 15 30.99 -4.78 -7.79
N SER A 16 31.23 -5.44 -8.92
CA SER A 16 30.35 -5.46 -10.09
C SER A 16 29.15 -6.39 -9.87
N ILE A 17 29.39 -7.60 -9.34
CA ILE A 17 28.35 -8.57 -8.96
C ILE A 17 27.44 -7.98 -7.86
N ALA A 18 28.04 -7.35 -6.84
CA ALA A 18 27.29 -6.69 -5.78
C ALA A 18 26.47 -5.49 -6.29
N ARG A 19 26.95 -4.76 -7.31
CA ARG A 19 26.21 -3.65 -7.92
C ARG A 19 25.05 -4.14 -8.78
N TRP A 20 25.23 -5.24 -9.51
CA TRP A 20 24.16 -5.88 -10.29
C TRP A 20 23.06 -6.41 -9.36
N GLY A 21 23.41 -7.14 -8.30
CA GLY A 21 22.42 -7.61 -7.31
C GLY A 21 21.70 -6.49 -6.55
N LYS A 22 22.27 -5.28 -6.46
CA LYS A 22 21.56 -4.10 -5.93
C LYS A 22 20.56 -3.55 -6.95
N SER A 23 20.98 -3.39 -8.21
CA SER A 23 20.12 -2.92 -9.31
C SER A 23 18.89 -3.82 -9.50
N ASP A 24 19.09 -5.14 -9.47
CA ASP A 24 17.99 -6.10 -9.64
C ASP A 24 16.97 -6.02 -8.48
N MET A 25 17.45 -5.78 -7.25
CA MET A 25 16.57 -5.64 -6.10
C MET A 25 15.79 -4.33 -6.12
N ASP A 26 16.44 -3.24 -6.52
CA ASP A 26 15.78 -1.95 -6.67
C ASP A 26 14.65 -2.04 -7.70
N GLU A 27 14.87 -2.76 -8.81
CA GLU A 27 13.82 -3.07 -9.81
C GLU A 27 12.68 -3.90 -9.21
N VAL A 28 12.98 -4.95 -8.43
CA VAL A 28 11.95 -5.77 -7.76
C VAL A 28 11.10 -4.91 -6.83
N ILE A 29 11.72 -4.06 -6.02
CA ILE A 29 11.02 -3.16 -5.10
C ILE A 29 10.12 -2.20 -5.89
N GLU A 30 10.65 -1.60 -6.95
CA GLU A 30 9.92 -0.67 -7.81
C GLU A 30 8.68 -1.34 -8.43
N VAL A 31 8.84 -2.56 -8.98
CA VAL A 31 7.72 -3.30 -9.57
C VAL A 31 6.62 -3.54 -8.55
N HIS A 32 6.96 -3.89 -7.30
CA HIS A 32 5.98 -4.08 -6.24
C HIS A 32 5.33 -2.76 -5.80
N GLN A 33 6.10 -1.67 -5.64
CA GLN A 33 5.56 -0.35 -5.30
C GLN A 33 4.57 0.14 -6.37
N ARG A 34 4.94 0.02 -7.66
CA ARG A 34 4.07 0.36 -8.80
C ARG A 34 2.80 -0.51 -8.83
N ALA A 35 2.93 -1.81 -8.58
CA ALA A 35 1.78 -2.71 -8.52
C ALA A 35 0.82 -2.33 -7.36
N ALA A 36 1.35 -2.00 -6.19
CA ALA A 36 0.56 -1.55 -5.05
C ALA A 36 -0.19 -0.25 -5.37
N MET A 37 0.49 0.76 -5.92
CA MET A 37 -0.14 2.04 -6.31
C MET A 37 -1.22 1.85 -7.38
N LYS A 38 -0.97 0.98 -8.37
CA LYS A 38 -1.96 0.63 -9.40
C LYS A 38 -3.22 0.01 -8.80
N ASN A 39 -3.08 -0.95 -7.89
CA ASN A 39 -4.21 -1.61 -7.26
C ASN A 39 -4.98 -0.66 -6.33
N LEU A 40 -4.28 0.19 -5.58
CA LEU A 40 -4.91 1.19 -4.71
C LEU A 40 -5.69 2.24 -5.53
N LYS A 41 -5.14 2.65 -6.68
CA LYS A 41 -5.82 3.55 -7.62
C LYS A 41 -7.11 2.92 -8.16
N ALA A 42 -7.06 1.66 -8.57
CA ALA A 42 -8.24 0.92 -9.03
C ALA A 42 -9.28 0.75 -7.92
N LEU A 43 -8.84 0.58 -6.66
CA LEU A 43 -9.73 0.48 -5.50
C LEU A 43 -10.46 1.81 -5.27
N MET A 44 -9.77 2.95 -5.36
CA MET A 44 -10.37 4.28 -5.21
C MET A 44 -11.47 4.53 -6.24
N VAL A 45 -11.22 4.21 -7.52
CA VAL A 45 -12.22 4.33 -8.60
C VAL A 45 -13.49 3.56 -8.24
N LYS A 46 -13.34 2.29 -7.85
CA LYS A 46 -14.48 1.44 -7.50
C LYS A 46 -15.24 1.94 -6.28
N LEU A 47 -14.52 2.34 -5.23
CA LEU A 47 -15.15 2.88 -4.02
C LEU A 47 -15.95 4.15 -4.34
N TYR A 48 -15.46 5.03 -5.22
CA TYR A 48 -16.23 6.20 -5.63
C TYR A 48 -17.46 5.86 -6.48
N HIS A 49 -17.38 4.90 -7.40
CA HIS A 49 -18.57 4.45 -8.12
C HIS A 49 -19.63 3.85 -7.19
N ARG A 50 -19.20 3.16 -6.14
CA ARG A 50 -20.08 2.53 -5.17
C ARG A 50 -20.65 3.50 -4.13
N ASN A 51 -19.94 4.59 -3.85
CA ASN A 51 -20.30 5.60 -2.87
C ASN A 51 -20.37 7.01 -3.50
N PRO A 52 -21.22 7.24 -4.52
CA PRO A 52 -21.19 8.48 -5.29
C PRO A 52 -21.59 9.72 -4.49
N GLN A 53 -22.44 9.56 -3.47
CA GLN A 53 -22.99 10.69 -2.70
C GLN A 53 -22.00 11.32 -1.72
N GLY A 54 -20.96 10.60 -1.29
CA GLY A 54 -19.99 11.11 -0.31
C GLY A 54 -18.90 11.99 -0.90
N ARG A 55 -18.68 11.92 -2.22
CA ARG A 55 -17.50 12.53 -2.88
C ARG A 55 -17.52 14.06 -2.81
N HIS A 56 -16.53 14.65 -2.14
CA HIS A 56 -16.48 16.08 -1.83
C HIS A 56 -16.36 16.98 -3.08
N ASP A 57 -15.70 16.50 -4.13
CA ASP A 57 -15.42 17.26 -5.36
C ASP A 57 -16.33 16.88 -6.53
N ALA A 58 -17.48 16.24 -6.24
CA ALA A 58 -18.35 15.67 -7.27
C ALA A 58 -18.88 16.68 -8.30
N LYS A 59 -19.02 17.94 -7.91
CA LYS A 59 -19.47 19.04 -8.80
C LYS A 59 -18.33 19.64 -9.64
N LEU A 60 -17.08 19.32 -9.33
CA LEU A 60 -15.90 19.96 -9.93
C LEU A 60 -15.21 19.05 -10.95
N ARG A 61 -15.19 17.73 -10.70
CA ARG A 61 -14.39 16.77 -11.47
C ARG A 61 -15.08 15.41 -11.63
N THR A 62 -14.75 14.70 -12.68
CA THR A 62 -15.10 13.28 -12.86
C THR A 62 -14.39 12.40 -11.82
N ILE A 63 -14.83 11.16 -11.65
CA ILE A 63 -14.18 10.24 -10.70
C ILE A 63 -12.73 10.01 -11.13
N GLU A 64 -12.50 9.80 -12.41
CA GLU A 64 -11.21 9.56 -13.03
C GLU A 64 -10.26 10.74 -12.81
N GLU A 65 -10.73 11.96 -12.99
CA GLU A 65 -9.96 13.18 -12.70
C GLU A 65 -9.60 13.29 -11.22
N SER A 66 -10.55 13.02 -10.30
CA SER A 66 -10.27 13.03 -8.86
C SER A 66 -9.26 11.99 -8.44
N VAL A 67 -9.37 10.78 -8.98
CA VAL A 67 -8.42 9.71 -8.71
C VAL A 67 -7.05 10.04 -9.30
N ASN A 68 -6.98 10.47 -10.55
CA ASN A 68 -5.72 10.85 -11.19
C ASN A 68 -5.01 11.96 -10.40
N LEU A 69 -5.75 12.98 -9.99
CA LEU A 69 -5.22 14.08 -9.19
C LEU A 69 -4.71 13.62 -7.83
N THR A 70 -5.44 12.73 -7.15
CA THR A 70 -5.02 12.18 -5.84
C THR A 70 -3.68 11.45 -5.95
N PHE A 71 -3.46 10.69 -7.02
CA PHE A 71 -2.26 9.89 -7.22
C PHE A 71 -1.10 10.62 -7.90
N SER A 72 -1.35 11.75 -8.58
CA SER A 72 -0.28 12.60 -9.14
C SER A 72 0.36 13.52 -8.10
N ARG A 73 -0.34 13.77 -6.98
CA ARG A 73 0.12 14.60 -5.87
C ARG A 73 1.10 13.85 -4.96
N SER A 74 2.01 14.58 -4.33
CA SER A 74 2.86 14.02 -3.26
C SER A 74 2.01 13.53 -2.08
N ASN A 75 2.56 12.65 -1.25
CA ASN A 75 1.86 12.13 -0.07
C ASN A 75 1.43 13.24 0.90
N ASN A 76 2.19 14.34 0.94
CA ASN A 76 2.02 15.45 1.88
C ASN A 76 1.10 16.56 1.34
N TYR A 77 0.38 16.28 0.25
CA TYR A 77 -0.45 17.29 -0.41
C TYR A 77 -1.64 17.75 0.44
N TYR A 78 -2.17 16.91 1.33
CA TYR A 78 -3.33 17.21 2.17
C TYR A 78 -2.86 17.72 3.54
N PRO A 79 -2.73 19.05 3.76
CA PRO A 79 -2.04 19.58 4.94
C PRO A 79 -2.74 19.21 6.24
N GLN A 80 -4.06 19.02 6.21
CA GLN A 80 -4.85 18.60 7.36
C GLN A 80 -4.51 17.18 7.86
N TRP A 81 -3.87 16.36 7.01
CA TRP A 81 -3.49 14.98 7.33
C TRP A 81 -1.98 14.78 7.44
N GLU A 82 -1.20 15.83 7.19
CA GLU A 82 0.25 15.81 7.33
C GLU A 82 0.70 15.41 8.75
N PRO A 83 0.19 16.02 9.85
CA PRO A 83 0.61 15.68 11.21
C PRO A 83 0.00 14.36 11.72
N ILE A 84 -0.94 13.76 10.98
CA ILE A 84 -1.68 12.56 11.40
C ILE A 84 -0.95 11.32 10.91
N LYS A 85 -0.82 10.30 11.76
CA LYS A 85 -0.27 9.00 11.36
C LYS A 85 -1.14 8.38 10.28
N ALA A 86 -0.52 7.70 9.32
CA ALA A 86 -1.23 7.12 8.17
C ALA A 86 -2.40 6.20 8.58
N THR A 87 -2.16 5.36 9.59
CA THR A 87 -3.13 4.42 10.16
C THR A 87 -4.29 5.12 10.89
N ASP A 88 -4.03 6.29 11.49
CA ASP A 88 -5.08 7.10 12.12
C ASP A 88 -5.98 7.78 11.07
N ILE A 89 -5.43 8.16 9.90
CA ILE A 89 -6.25 8.66 8.78
C ILE A 89 -7.21 7.55 8.28
N VAL A 90 -6.72 6.31 8.15
CA VAL A 90 -7.54 5.15 7.80
C VAL A 90 -8.65 4.94 8.84
N ARG A 91 -8.31 5.03 10.13
CA ARG A 91 -9.28 4.92 11.22
C ARG A 91 -10.35 6.00 11.13
N ILE A 92 -9.95 7.27 10.96
CA ILE A 92 -10.86 8.42 10.82
C ILE A 92 -11.85 8.19 9.66
N ALA A 93 -11.40 7.68 8.51
CA ALA A 93 -12.26 7.42 7.36
C ALA A 93 -13.42 6.45 7.66
N LEU A 94 -13.19 5.52 8.58
CA LEU A 94 -14.10 4.45 8.98
C LEU A 94 -14.63 4.65 10.40
N ASP A 95 -14.50 5.86 10.95
CA ASP A 95 -15.06 6.22 12.25
C ASP A 95 -16.45 6.85 12.06
N GLU A 96 -17.43 6.42 12.84
CA GLU A 96 -18.78 6.97 12.77
C GLU A 96 -18.80 8.49 13.03
N SER A 97 -17.97 9.00 13.94
CA SER A 97 -17.95 10.42 14.31
C SER A 97 -17.28 11.32 13.27
N TYR A 98 -16.76 10.76 12.16
CA TYR A 98 -16.15 11.54 11.10
C TYR A 98 -17.18 12.46 10.42
N GLN A 99 -16.89 13.76 10.45
CA GLN A 99 -17.79 14.81 9.97
C GLN A 99 -17.71 15.05 8.45
N GLY A 100 -16.70 14.51 7.78
CA GLY A 100 -16.55 14.66 6.34
C GLY A 100 -17.51 13.76 5.56
N SER A 101 -18.09 14.29 4.48
CA SER A 101 -18.93 13.50 3.58
C SER A 101 -18.12 12.44 2.81
N ASP A 102 -16.87 12.77 2.46
CA ASP A 102 -16.00 11.91 1.67
C ASP A 102 -15.15 11.02 2.59
N ARG A 103 -15.57 9.76 2.71
CA ARG A 103 -14.85 8.70 3.43
C ARG A 103 -13.88 7.92 2.54
N VAL A 104 -14.04 7.98 1.21
CA VAL A 104 -13.14 7.29 0.27
C VAL A 104 -11.78 7.97 0.23
N LEU A 105 -11.77 9.31 0.20
CA LEU A 105 -10.54 10.08 0.14
C LEU A 105 -9.60 9.82 1.33
N PRO A 106 -10.02 10.01 2.61
CA PRO A 106 -9.15 9.74 3.75
C PRO A 106 -8.72 8.26 3.82
N LEU A 107 -9.61 7.31 3.48
CA LEU A 107 -9.26 5.89 3.46
C LEU A 107 -8.09 5.62 2.50
N ILE A 108 -8.21 6.10 1.25
CA ILE A 108 -7.20 5.87 0.22
C ILE A 108 -5.92 6.65 0.50
N VAL A 109 -6.02 7.89 0.97
CA VAL A 109 -4.83 8.69 1.32
C VAL A 109 -4.10 8.09 2.52
N GLY A 110 -4.82 7.64 3.55
CA GLY A 110 -4.24 6.92 4.69
C GLY A 110 -3.52 5.65 4.27
N LEU A 111 -4.17 4.80 3.45
CA LEU A 111 -3.55 3.59 2.91
C LEU A 111 -2.33 3.90 2.03
N ARG A 112 -2.40 4.92 1.17
CA ARG A 112 -1.28 5.34 0.32
C ARG A 112 -0.10 5.80 1.17
N LYS A 113 -0.33 6.69 2.15
CA LYS A 113 0.70 7.20 3.07
C LYS A 113 1.35 6.05 3.83
N MET A 114 0.55 5.09 4.31
CA MET A 114 1.03 3.91 5.03
C MET A 114 1.88 3.00 4.15
N ILE A 115 1.39 2.68 2.95
CA ILE A 115 2.12 1.86 1.98
C ILE A 115 3.45 2.54 1.65
N MET A 116 3.45 3.82 1.25
CA MET A 116 4.69 4.53 0.91
C MET A 116 5.67 4.63 2.08
N ALA A 117 5.19 4.83 3.31
CA ALA A 117 6.04 4.80 4.50
C ALA A 117 6.72 3.44 4.72
N SER A 118 6.08 2.32 4.33
CA SER A 118 6.72 1.00 4.34
C SER A 118 7.81 0.82 3.28
N TYR A 119 7.89 1.73 2.29
CA TYR A 119 9.00 1.87 1.35
C TYR A 119 9.96 3.01 1.75
N GLU A 120 9.95 3.43 3.02
CA GLU A 120 10.73 4.57 3.55
C GLU A 120 10.47 5.90 2.82
N ASP A 121 9.25 6.07 2.28
CA ASP A 121 8.81 7.23 1.50
C ASP A 121 9.69 7.57 0.27
N HIS A 122 10.48 6.61 -0.20
CA HIS A 122 11.31 6.79 -1.38
C HIS A 122 10.46 6.88 -2.65
N THR A 123 10.67 7.97 -3.39
CA THR A 123 10.06 8.24 -4.71
C THR A 123 11.04 8.14 -5.88
N GLU A 124 12.35 8.03 -5.59
CA GLU A 124 13.44 7.96 -6.57
C GLU A 124 14.23 6.65 -6.44
N PHE A 125 14.53 6.02 -7.57
CA PHE A 125 14.83 4.58 -7.68
C PHE A 125 16.30 4.19 -7.51
N PHE A 126 17.16 5.05 -6.98
CA PHE A 126 18.60 4.80 -7.00
C PHE A 126 19.20 4.21 -5.72
N TYR A 127 18.41 4.01 -4.63
CA TYR A 127 18.95 3.58 -3.33
C TYR A 127 17.99 2.74 -2.46
N LEU A 128 17.14 1.88 -3.02
CA LEU A 128 16.06 1.20 -2.25
C LEU A 128 16.51 -0.02 -1.43
N THR A 129 17.81 -0.32 -1.38
CA THR A 129 18.31 -1.54 -0.71
C THR A 129 18.18 -1.59 0.82
N SER A 130 17.71 -0.52 1.48
CA SER A 130 17.57 -0.43 2.94
C SER A 130 16.15 -0.61 3.49
N ILE A 131 15.15 -0.97 2.67
CA ILE A 131 13.76 -1.16 3.15
C ILE A 131 13.69 -2.26 4.23
N ASP A 132 12.98 -1.97 5.32
CA ASP A 132 12.71 -2.94 6.38
C ASP A 132 11.55 -3.86 6.00
N GLY A 133 11.85 -5.16 5.83
CA GLY A 133 10.85 -6.19 5.58
C GLY A 133 9.74 -6.25 6.64
N GLN A 134 10.01 -5.86 7.88
CA GLN A 134 8.99 -5.83 8.93
C GLN A 134 7.94 -4.74 8.67
N LYS A 135 8.33 -3.57 8.13
CA LYS A 135 7.36 -2.51 7.80
C LYS A 135 6.45 -2.92 6.66
N LEU A 136 6.98 -3.61 5.65
CA LEU A 136 6.20 -4.19 4.56
C LEU A 136 5.21 -5.25 5.08
N TYR A 137 5.66 -6.14 5.95
CA TYR A 137 4.78 -7.12 6.61
C TYR A 137 3.67 -6.44 7.43
N ASN A 138 4.04 -5.43 8.22
CA ASN A 138 3.08 -4.66 9.02
C ASN A 138 2.07 -3.92 8.13
N SER A 139 2.52 -3.37 6.99
CA SER A 139 1.67 -2.76 5.97
C SER A 139 0.64 -3.75 5.43
N ALA A 140 1.04 -4.99 5.13
CA ALA A 140 0.13 -6.06 4.70
C ALA A 140 -0.95 -6.36 5.74
N ARG A 141 -0.56 -6.57 7.01
CA ARG A 141 -1.50 -6.80 8.13
C ARG A 141 -2.42 -5.60 8.35
N ASN A 142 -1.91 -4.38 8.19
CA ASN A 142 -2.72 -3.17 8.31
C ASN A 142 -3.75 -3.04 7.17
N ILE A 143 -3.42 -3.48 5.96
CA ILE A 143 -4.39 -3.53 4.85
C ILE A 143 -5.50 -4.54 5.17
N GLU A 144 -5.20 -5.67 5.80
CA GLU A 144 -6.21 -6.62 6.28
C GLU A 144 -7.13 -6.00 7.34
N ILE A 145 -6.56 -5.30 8.33
CA ILE A 145 -7.33 -4.60 9.36
C ILE A 145 -8.26 -3.56 8.71
N ALA A 146 -7.74 -2.76 7.76
CA ALA A 146 -8.55 -1.78 7.03
C ALA A 146 -9.67 -2.43 6.22
N ALA A 147 -9.41 -3.60 5.61
CA ALA A 147 -10.42 -4.36 4.88
C ALA A 147 -11.53 -4.89 5.80
N TRP A 148 -11.16 -5.37 6.99
CA TRP A 148 -12.13 -5.78 8.01
C TRP A 148 -12.98 -4.59 8.46
N MET A 149 -12.35 -3.45 8.78
CA MET A 149 -13.06 -2.24 9.22
C MET A 149 -14.01 -1.73 8.13
N LEU A 150 -13.61 -1.81 6.87
CA LEU A 150 -14.44 -1.46 5.71
C LEU A 150 -15.67 -2.38 5.59
N ALA A 151 -15.54 -3.65 5.96
CA ALA A 151 -16.62 -4.63 5.87
C ALA A 151 -17.56 -4.60 7.08
N GLU A 152 -17.09 -4.16 8.25
CA GLU A 152 -17.82 -4.32 9.51
C GLU A 152 -18.28 -3.00 10.16
N ASN A 153 -17.60 -1.87 9.92
CA ASN A 153 -17.95 -0.63 10.60
C ASN A 153 -19.28 -0.07 10.10
N ARG A 154 -20.19 0.15 11.04
CA ARG A 154 -21.57 0.59 10.81
C ARG A 154 -21.88 1.88 11.58
N ASN A 155 -22.87 2.62 11.11
CA ASN A 155 -23.47 3.73 11.84
C ASN A 155 -24.48 3.22 12.90
N VAL A 156 -25.04 4.14 13.69
CA VAL A 156 -26.08 3.92 14.72
C VAL A 156 -27.34 3.26 14.16
N HIS A 157 -27.55 3.31 12.85
CA HIS A 157 -28.67 2.67 12.16
C HIS A 157 -28.31 1.27 11.61
N GLY A 158 -27.12 0.76 11.90
CA GLY A 158 -26.64 -0.56 11.45
C GLY A 158 -26.19 -0.62 9.99
N GLN A 159 -26.11 0.53 9.31
CA GLN A 159 -25.68 0.62 7.91
C GLN A 159 -24.16 0.77 7.83
N LEU A 160 -23.53 0.14 6.84
CA LEU A 160 -22.09 0.28 6.62
C LEU A 160 -21.71 1.75 6.39
N LEU A 161 -20.60 2.18 6.99
CA LEU A 161 -20.08 3.55 6.83
C LEU A 161 -19.56 3.82 5.41
N LEU A 162 -19.02 2.79 4.75
CA LEU A 162 -18.58 2.86 3.36
C LEU A 162 -18.88 1.53 2.66
N LEU A 163 -19.60 1.60 1.54
CA LEU A 163 -19.98 0.41 0.78
C LEU A 163 -18.79 -0.08 -0.06
N SER A 164 -18.54 -1.39 -0.04
CA SER A 164 -17.48 -2.02 -0.83
C SER A 164 -18.02 -3.23 -1.59
N ASP A 165 -17.94 -4.43 -1.01
CA ASP A 165 -18.50 -5.66 -1.55
C ASP A 165 -20.04 -5.64 -1.58
N SER A 166 -20.63 -6.75 -2.02
CA SER A 166 -22.07 -6.96 -2.01
C SER A 166 -22.61 -6.88 -0.59
N VAL A 167 -23.62 -6.03 -0.43
CA VAL A 167 -24.46 -6.02 0.77
C VAL A 167 -25.49 -7.15 0.66
N GLN A 168 -26.13 -7.50 1.78
CA GLN A 168 -27.18 -8.52 1.79
C GLN A 168 -28.25 -8.23 0.72
N GLY A 169 -28.55 -9.22 -0.11
CA GLY A 169 -29.56 -9.13 -1.18
C GLY A 169 -29.01 -8.78 -2.58
N GLU A 170 -27.71 -8.51 -2.73
CA GLU A 170 -27.08 -8.30 -4.05
C GLU A 170 -26.30 -9.51 -4.57
N HIS A 171 -26.08 -9.57 -5.89
CA HIS A 171 -25.15 -10.52 -6.48
C HIS A 171 -23.74 -10.32 -5.95
N ARG A 172 -23.09 -11.43 -5.55
CA ARG A 172 -21.75 -11.45 -4.98
C ARG A 172 -20.71 -10.82 -5.92
N ASN A 173 -20.09 -9.73 -5.47
CA ASN A 173 -19.06 -8.97 -6.17
C ASN A 173 -17.79 -8.99 -5.33
N LEU A 174 -16.85 -9.87 -5.68
CA LEU A 174 -15.57 -10.03 -4.98
C LEU A 174 -14.47 -9.14 -5.55
N SER A 175 -14.84 -8.16 -6.37
CA SER A 175 -13.87 -7.39 -7.12
C SER A 175 -13.13 -6.34 -6.28
N TYR A 176 -13.65 -5.99 -5.09
CA TYR A 176 -12.94 -5.18 -4.09
C TYR A 176 -11.98 -6.05 -3.29
N GLN A 177 -12.47 -7.18 -2.75
CA GLN A 177 -11.63 -8.19 -2.08
C GLN A 177 -10.44 -8.62 -2.95
N ARG A 178 -10.63 -8.78 -4.26
CA ARG A 178 -9.53 -9.11 -5.18
C ARG A 178 -8.45 -8.03 -5.19
N LEU A 179 -8.82 -6.75 -5.25
CA LEU A 179 -7.83 -5.65 -5.25
C LEU A 179 -7.12 -5.54 -3.91
N ILE A 180 -7.85 -5.69 -2.81
CA ILE A 180 -7.31 -5.69 -1.44
C ILE A 180 -6.35 -6.87 -1.25
N GLY A 181 -6.74 -8.08 -1.66
CA GLY A 181 -5.90 -9.27 -1.62
C GLY A 181 -4.63 -9.12 -2.46
N GLN A 182 -4.71 -8.48 -3.62
CA GLN A 182 -3.54 -8.16 -4.43
C GLN A 182 -2.62 -7.14 -3.74
N LEU A 183 -3.16 -6.15 -3.01
CA LEU A 183 -2.36 -5.23 -2.20
C LEU A 183 -1.62 -5.97 -1.07
N ILE A 184 -2.34 -6.80 -0.31
CA ILE A 184 -1.78 -7.61 0.80
C ILE A 184 -0.65 -8.51 0.26
N ALA A 185 -0.92 -9.29 -0.78
CA ALA A 185 0.07 -10.18 -1.38
C ALA A 185 1.29 -9.44 -1.92
N THR A 186 1.11 -8.24 -2.48
CA THR A 186 2.23 -7.41 -2.96
C THR A 186 3.15 -6.99 -1.81
N GLN A 187 2.58 -6.60 -0.66
CA GLN A 187 3.36 -6.23 0.52
C GLN A 187 4.03 -7.44 1.17
N ASP A 188 3.31 -8.54 1.38
CA ASP A 188 3.82 -9.77 2.00
C ASP A 188 4.94 -10.42 1.18
N ASN A 189 4.78 -10.48 -0.15
CA ASN A 189 5.81 -11.06 -1.02
C ASN A 189 7.12 -10.25 -0.94
N LEU A 190 7.03 -8.92 -0.97
CA LEU A 190 8.22 -8.10 -0.86
C LEU A 190 8.84 -8.18 0.55
N ALA A 191 8.01 -8.25 1.60
CA ALA A 191 8.48 -8.46 2.96
C ALA A 191 9.33 -9.74 3.08
N LEU A 192 8.86 -10.85 2.49
CA LEU A 192 9.58 -12.12 2.47
C LEU A 192 10.91 -12.03 1.70
N ILE A 193 10.90 -11.38 0.53
CA ILE A 193 12.11 -11.13 -0.26
C ILE A 193 13.15 -10.34 0.55
N MET A 194 12.71 -9.26 1.20
CA MET A 194 13.59 -8.39 2.00
C MET A 194 14.12 -9.08 3.27
N ALA A 195 13.28 -9.89 3.93
CA ALA A 195 13.68 -10.71 5.06
C ALA A 195 14.77 -11.72 4.68
N ASN A 196 14.56 -12.44 3.58
CA ASN A 196 15.54 -13.40 3.05
C ASN A 196 16.86 -12.72 2.67
N LYS A 197 16.80 -11.57 1.99
CA LYS A 197 17.99 -10.79 1.60
C LYS A 197 18.78 -10.29 2.81
N SER A 198 18.10 -9.82 3.85
CA SER A 198 18.74 -9.22 5.03
C SER A 198 19.13 -10.25 6.10
N GLY A 199 18.69 -11.50 5.98
CA GLY A 199 18.85 -12.52 7.01
C GLY A 199 18.04 -12.25 8.28
N ARG A 200 17.13 -11.25 8.28
CA ARG A 200 16.29 -10.92 9.42
C ARG A 200 14.97 -11.70 9.35
N LEU A 201 14.61 -12.36 10.45
CA LEU A 201 13.32 -13.03 10.57
C LEU A 201 12.19 -12.00 10.74
N LEU A 202 11.08 -12.22 10.03
CA LEU A 202 9.85 -11.47 10.25
C LEU A 202 9.19 -11.90 11.56
N LYS A 203 8.80 -10.92 12.36
CA LYS A 203 7.93 -11.15 13.52
C LYS A 203 6.50 -11.26 13.02
N ASN A 204 5.97 -12.47 13.03
CA ASN A 204 4.61 -12.72 12.60
C ASN A 204 3.61 -12.23 13.64
N PHE A 205 2.58 -11.53 13.16
CA PHE A 205 1.45 -11.07 13.94
C PHE A 205 0.18 -11.69 13.36
N VAL A 206 -0.56 -12.39 14.21
CA VAL A 206 -1.90 -12.87 13.86
C VAL A 206 -2.89 -11.75 14.18
N VAL A 207 -3.50 -11.18 13.14
CA VAL A 207 -4.62 -10.26 13.32
C VAL A 207 -5.81 -11.08 13.81
N THR A 208 -6.26 -10.82 15.03
CA THR A 208 -7.50 -11.40 15.56
C THR A 208 -8.57 -10.31 15.62
N ALA A 209 -9.84 -10.69 15.51
CA ALA A 209 -10.96 -9.75 15.63
C ALA A 209 -10.93 -8.93 16.94
N ALA A 210 -10.31 -9.46 18.00
CA ALA A 210 -10.19 -8.79 19.28
C ALA A 210 -9.15 -7.66 19.32
N SER A 211 -8.17 -7.65 18.42
CA SER A 211 -6.99 -6.80 18.56
C SER A 211 -6.88 -5.63 17.60
N MET A 212 -7.83 -5.39 16.68
CA MET A 212 -7.90 -4.39 15.58
C MET A 212 -7.09 -3.07 15.72
N VAL A 213 -5.79 -3.22 15.90
CA VAL A 213 -4.83 -2.18 16.21
C VAL A 213 -3.84 -2.26 15.08
N PHE A 214 -3.71 -1.16 14.36
CA PHE A 214 -2.73 -1.05 13.31
C PHE A 214 -1.33 -1.23 13.89
N LEU A 215 -0.54 -2.06 13.24
CA LEU A 215 0.86 -2.28 13.51
C LEU A 215 1.69 -1.05 13.13
N PRO A 216 2.82 -0.81 13.81
CA PRO A 216 3.68 0.32 13.50
C PRO A 216 4.29 0.18 12.10
N ILE A 217 4.38 1.30 11.40
CA ILE A 217 5.15 1.46 10.16
C ILE A 217 6.37 2.32 10.47
#